data_AF-A0A7X3UVE3-F1
#
_entry.id   AF-A0A7X3UVE3-F1
#
_cell.length_a   1.000
_cell.length_b   1.000
_cell.length_c   1.000
_cell.angle_alpha   90.00
_cell.angle_beta   90.00
_cell.angle_gamma   90.00
#
_symmetry.space_group_name_H-M   'P 1'
#
loop_
_entity.id
_entity.type
_entity.pdbx_description
1 polymer ?
#
loop_
_entity_poly.entity_id
_entity_poly.type
_entity_poly.pdbx_seq_one_letter_code
_entity_poly.pdbx_strand_id
1 'polypeptide(L)'
;MLQHCTRLAPAKTAVMWVLSVGCLALTLLMSHALVAQRAEDVALAQAADRDLLDLTSLNVRLSQRAIHPPKHLVKAVVELPHVQAARAKIAPSPKSAVLEDDNHNRALILSVLDDGRLHAYVLDDLDFAQHVPFVTACAENRGCAFDRRPVTGGLGCVAICIQQSLDPGREP
;
A
#
# COMPACT_ATOMS: atom_id res chain seq x y z
N MET A 1 11.49 49.33 -81.73
CA MET A 1 10.66 48.92 -80.57
C MET A 1 10.87 47.42 -80.40
N LEU A 2 11.77 46.99 -79.49
CA LEU A 2 11.46 46.48 -78.12
C LEU A 2 10.63 45.18 -78.21
N GLN A 3 10.92 44.04 -77.57
CA GLN A 3 11.81 43.66 -76.47
C GLN A 3 11.76 42.12 -76.27
N HIS A 4 12.91 41.51 -75.99
CA HIS A 4 13.21 40.44 -75.01
C HIS A 4 12.34 39.17 -74.75
N CYS A 5 13.05 38.01 -74.84
CA CYS A 5 13.22 36.89 -73.85
C CYS A 5 11.99 36.09 -73.35
N THR A 6 12.03 34.80 -73.01
CA THR A 6 13.08 34.01 -72.33
C THR A 6 12.78 32.48 -72.37
N ARG A 7 13.84 31.67 -72.14
CA ARG A 7 13.89 30.22 -71.89
C ARG A 7 13.01 29.74 -70.71
N LEU A 8 12.69 28.45 -70.62
CA LEU A 8 12.80 27.68 -69.35
C LEU A 8 12.74 26.13 -69.54
N ALA A 9 13.76 25.46 -68.99
CA ALA A 9 13.78 24.11 -68.40
C ALA A 9 14.40 24.30 -66.98
N PRO A 10 14.30 23.39 -65.96
CA PRO A 10 14.23 21.93 -66.04
C PRO A 10 13.31 21.21 -65.00
N ALA A 11 12.97 19.95 -65.31
CA ALA A 11 12.31 19.01 -64.42
C ALA A 11 13.35 18.16 -63.65
N LYS A 12 13.75 18.54 -62.43
CA LYS A 12 14.57 17.70 -61.52
C LYS A 12 14.44 18.11 -60.04
N THR A 13 13.28 17.92 -59.40
CA THR A 13 13.15 18.21 -57.95
C THR A 13 12.23 17.26 -57.17
N ALA A 14 11.50 16.34 -57.82
CA ALA A 14 10.45 15.58 -57.14
C ALA A 14 10.91 14.31 -56.41
N VAL A 15 12.07 13.73 -56.73
CA VAL A 15 12.44 12.38 -56.24
C VAL A 15 13.10 12.39 -54.85
N MET A 16 13.62 13.52 -54.39
CA MET A 16 14.45 13.59 -53.16
C MET A 16 13.65 13.75 -51.86
N TRP A 17 12.35 14.08 -51.93
CA TRP A 17 11.53 14.36 -50.74
C TRP A 17 10.81 13.14 -50.14
N VAL A 18 10.61 12.07 -50.91
CA VAL A 18 9.83 10.91 -50.47
C VAL A 18 10.62 9.98 -49.53
N LEU A 19 11.95 9.91 -49.68
CA LEU A 19 12.82 9.06 -48.84
C LEU A 19 13.09 9.64 -47.44
N SER A 20 13.05 10.97 -47.28
CA SER A 20 13.32 11.65 -46.01
C SER A 20 12.16 11.50 -45.01
N VAL A 21 10.91 11.65 -45.48
CA VAL A 21 9.72 11.58 -44.62
C VAL A 21 9.46 10.15 -44.12
N GLY A 22 9.74 9.13 -44.95
CA GLY A 22 9.58 7.73 -44.56
C GLY A 22 10.52 7.29 -43.43
N CYS A 23 11.74 7.83 -43.38
CA CYS A 23 12.73 7.49 -42.35
C CYS A 23 12.38 8.09 -40.99
N LEU A 24 11.85 9.32 -40.96
CA LEU A 24 11.36 9.99 -39.74
C LEU A 24 10.13 9.30 -39.14
N ALA A 25 9.21 8.81 -39.97
CA ALA A 25 8.04 8.07 -39.47
C ALA A 25 8.44 6.74 -38.82
N LEU A 26 9.43 6.03 -39.38
CA LEU A 26 9.89 4.75 -38.87
C LEU A 26 10.65 4.88 -37.54
N THR A 27 11.45 5.94 -37.37
CA THR A 27 12.16 6.19 -36.10
C THR A 27 11.20 6.62 -34.99
N LEU A 28 10.16 7.41 -35.30
CA LEU A 28 9.11 7.70 -34.31
C LEU A 28 8.38 6.42 -33.87
N LEU A 29 7.97 5.55 -34.81
CA LEU A 29 7.26 4.31 -34.47
C LEU A 29 8.07 3.36 -33.58
N MET A 30 9.37 3.18 -33.86
CA MET A 30 10.25 2.35 -33.04
C MET A 30 10.50 2.94 -31.65
N SER A 31 10.51 4.28 -31.53
CA SER A 31 10.67 4.97 -30.25
C SER A 31 9.47 4.76 -29.33
N HIS A 32 8.25 4.74 -29.88
CA HIS A 32 7.03 4.49 -29.11
C HIS A 32 6.95 3.04 -28.61
N ALA A 33 7.36 2.07 -29.44
CA ALA A 33 7.39 0.66 -29.06
C ALA A 33 8.35 0.40 -27.89
N LEU A 34 9.54 1.01 -27.92
CA LEU A 34 10.55 0.85 -26.86
C LEU A 34 10.12 1.51 -25.53
N VAL A 35 9.40 2.64 -25.60
CA VAL A 35 8.86 3.32 -24.40
C VAL A 35 7.70 2.54 -23.81
N ALA A 36 6.83 1.94 -24.62
CA ALA A 36 5.74 1.09 -24.16
C ALA A 36 6.26 -0.17 -23.44
N GLN A 37 7.24 -0.86 -24.02
CA GLN A 37 7.86 -2.04 -23.39
C GLN A 37 8.54 -1.70 -22.07
N ARG A 38 9.28 -0.59 -21.98
CA ARG A 38 9.86 -0.15 -20.71
C ARG A 38 8.80 0.22 -19.66
N ALA A 39 7.67 0.76 -20.07
CA ALA A 39 6.58 1.08 -19.14
C ALA A 39 5.93 -0.20 -18.59
N GLU A 40 5.78 -1.24 -19.39
CA GLU A 40 5.28 -2.55 -18.96
C GLU A 40 6.29 -3.28 -18.06
N ASP A 41 7.58 -3.27 -18.40
CA ASP A 41 8.63 -3.88 -17.57
C ASP A 41 8.77 -3.18 -16.21
N VAL A 42 8.67 -1.83 -16.20
CA VAL A 42 8.66 -1.05 -14.95
C VAL A 42 7.39 -1.31 -14.15
N ALA A 43 6.23 -1.45 -14.79
CA ALA A 43 4.98 -1.78 -14.10
C ALA A 43 5.01 -3.19 -13.49
N LEU A 44 5.61 -4.17 -14.18
CA LEU A 44 5.76 -5.54 -13.68
C LEU A 44 6.80 -5.61 -12.54
N ALA A 45 7.90 -4.88 -12.65
CA ALA A 45 8.89 -4.75 -11.57
C ALA A 45 8.31 -4.02 -10.34
N GLN A 46 7.51 -2.98 -10.55
CA GLN A 46 6.79 -2.28 -9.47
C GLN A 46 5.66 -3.12 -8.86
N ALA A 47 5.05 -4.02 -9.62
CA ALA A 47 4.07 -4.98 -9.09
C ALA A 47 4.75 -6.06 -8.23
N ALA A 48 5.92 -6.55 -8.65
CA ALA A 48 6.70 -7.52 -7.88
C ALA A 48 7.29 -6.93 -6.58
N ASP A 49 7.62 -5.64 -6.56
CA ASP A 49 8.11 -4.92 -5.37
C ASP A 49 6.98 -4.51 -4.41
N ARG A 50 5.74 -4.37 -4.90
CA ARG A 50 4.56 -4.02 -4.08
C ARG A 50 4.06 -5.15 -3.19
N ASP A 51 4.42 -6.40 -3.48
CA ASP A 51 3.85 -7.58 -2.81
C ASP A 51 4.66 -8.06 -1.59
N LEU A 52 5.79 -7.42 -1.25
CA LEU A 52 6.53 -7.78 -0.04
C LEU A 52 6.16 -6.84 1.11
N LEU A 53 5.28 -7.32 1.99
CA LEU A 53 4.99 -6.65 3.24
C LEU A 53 6.25 -6.51 4.10
N ASP A 54 6.63 -5.28 4.41
CA ASP A 54 7.74 -4.99 5.33
C ASP A 54 7.25 -4.89 6.78
N LEU A 55 7.51 -5.94 7.56
CA LEU A 55 7.12 -5.98 8.97
C LEU A 55 7.94 -5.04 9.87
N THR A 56 9.10 -4.56 9.42
CA THR A 56 9.96 -3.66 10.21
C THR A 56 9.50 -2.21 10.17
N SER A 57 8.70 -1.82 9.16
CA SER A 57 8.14 -0.48 8.96
C SER A 57 6.64 -0.39 9.22
N LEU A 58 6.07 -1.36 9.96
CA LEU A 58 4.64 -1.32 10.28
C LEU A 58 4.28 -0.02 11.01
N ASN A 59 3.21 0.62 10.58
CA ASN A 59 2.61 1.79 11.18
C ASN A 59 1.22 1.46 11.72
N VAL A 60 0.79 2.15 12.78
CA VAL A 60 -0.55 1.99 13.37
C VAL A 60 -1.43 3.18 13.00
N ARG A 61 -2.47 2.94 12.21
CA ARG A 61 -3.48 3.94 11.87
C ARG A 61 -4.81 3.65 12.54
N LEU A 62 -5.25 4.55 13.42
CA LEU A 62 -6.50 4.42 14.17
C LEU A 62 -7.70 4.96 13.38
N SER A 63 -8.87 4.34 13.56
CA SER A 63 -10.13 4.76 12.95
C SER A 63 -11.26 4.76 13.98
N GLN A 64 -12.12 5.78 13.89
CA GLN A 64 -13.36 5.87 14.67
C GLN A 64 -14.49 4.99 14.11
N ARG A 65 -14.33 4.50 12.87
CA ARG A 65 -15.25 3.56 12.23
C ARG A 65 -14.76 2.14 12.46
N ALA A 66 -15.67 1.22 12.74
CA ALA A 66 -15.36 -0.20 12.70
C ALA A 66 -15.06 -0.57 11.25
N ILE A 67 -13.89 -1.15 10.99
CA ILE A 67 -13.46 -1.56 9.66
C ILE A 67 -13.63 -3.07 9.56
N HIS A 68 -14.51 -3.51 8.67
CA HIS A 68 -14.70 -4.91 8.33
C HIS A 68 -14.15 -5.13 6.92
N PRO A 69 -12.98 -5.77 6.78
CA PRO A 69 -12.41 -6.03 5.47
C PRO A 69 -13.32 -6.97 4.66
N PRO A 70 -13.37 -6.81 3.32
CA PRO A 70 -14.04 -7.78 2.44
C PRO A 70 -13.51 -9.20 2.70
N LYS A 71 -14.42 -10.18 2.81
CA LYS A 71 -14.07 -11.56 3.21
C LYS A 71 -13.00 -12.21 2.34
N HIS A 72 -12.94 -11.87 1.05
CA HIS A 72 -11.95 -12.44 0.13
C HIS A 72 -10.51 -11.94 0.35
N LEU A 73 -10.33 -10.85 1.11
CA LEU A 73 -9.01 -10.33 1.49
C LEU A 73 -8.55 -10.85 2.86
N VAL A 74 -9.44 -11.48 3.62
CA VAL A 74 -9.12 -11.96 4.97
C VAL A 74 -8.53 -13.35 4.87
N LYS A 75 -7.26 -13.48 5.27
CA LYS A 75 -6.54 -14.76 5.34
C LYS A 75 -6.90 -15.53 6.61
N ALA A 76 -7.03 -14.83 7.73
CA ALA A 76 -7.46 -15.40 9.01
C ALA A 76 -8.20 -14.38 9.87
N VAL A 77 -9.04 -14.87 10.79
CA VAL A 77 -9.64 -14.09 11.86
C VAL A 77 -9.19 -14.68 13.19
N VAL A 78 -8.52 -13.87 14.01
CA VAL A 78 -8.02 -14.29 15.32
C VAL A 78 -8.77 -13.50 16.39
N GLU A 79 -9.46 -14.22 17.28
CA GLU A 79 -10.06 -13.61 18.47
C GLU A 79 -9.00 -13.39 19.55
N LEU A 80 -9.09 -12.28 20.28
CA LEU A 80 -8.21 -11.96 21.40
C LEU A 80 -9.02 -11.94 22.72
N PRO A 81 -9.52 -13.10 23.22
CA PRO A 81 -10.49 -13.15 24.30
C PRO A 81 -9.95 -12.65 25.65
N HIS A 82 -8.63 -12.71 25.86
CA HIS A 82 -7.98 -12.27 27.09
C HIS A 82 -7.38 -10.86 27.01
N VAL A 83 -7.55 -10.18 25.87
CA VAL A 83 -7.05 -8.82 25.67
C VAL A 83 -8.22 -7.85 25.69
N GLN A 84 -8.18 -6.91 26.63
CA GLN A 84 -9.18 -5.84 26.74
C GLN A 84 -8.55 -4.48 26.44
N ALA A 85 -9.33 -3.60 25.82
CA ALA A 85 -8.93 -2.24 25.49
C ALA A 85 -9.83 -1.23 26.20
N ALA A 86 -9.22 -0.36 27.01
CA ALA A 86 -9.94 0.70 27.70
C ALA A 86 -10.53 1.71 26.69
N ARG A 87 -11.74 2.20 26.94
CA ARG A 87 -12.30 3.32 26.17
C ARG A 87 -11.63 4.64 26.59
N ALA A 88 -11.27 5.48 25.63
CA ALA A 88 -10.79 6.83 25.87
C ALA A 88 -11.80 7.65 26.73
N LYS A 89 -11.29 8.55 27.59
CA LYS A 89 -12.15 9.41 28.44
C LYS A 89 -12.64 10.68 27.74
N ILE A 90 -11.83 11.27 26.86
CA ILE A 90 -12.01 12.66 26.39
C ILE A 90 -12.54 12.73 24.95
N ALA A 91 -12.41 11.66 24.17
CA ALA A 91 -12.81 11.61 22.77
C ALA A 91 -13.50 10.27 22.45
N PRO A 92 -14.25 10.19 21.33
CA PRO A 92 -14.74 8.91 20.82
C PRO A 92 -13.57 7.93 20.72
N SER A 93 -13.72 6.77 21.35
CA SER A 93 -12.68 5.73 21.28
C SER A 93 -12.58 5.22 19.85
N PRO A 94 -11.37 5.00 19.32
CA PRO A 94 -11.22 4.33 18.04
C PRO A 94 -11.87 2.94 18.12
N LYS A 95 -12.47 2.53 17.02
CA LYS A 95 -13.14 1.23 16.86
C LYS A 95 -12.27 0.23 16.11
N SER A 96 -11.27 0.70 15.38
CA SER A 96 -10.29 -0.17 14.74
C SER A 96 -8.90 0.48 14.67
N ALA A 97 -7.89 -0.36 14.50
CA ALA A 97 -6.52 -0.01 14.18
C ALA A 97 -6.08 -0.82 12.96
N VAL A 98 -5.50 -0.16 11.96
CA VAL A 98 -4.91 -0.79 10.79
C VAL A 98 -3.40 -0.80 10.99
N LEU A 99 -2.79 -1.98 10.84
CA LEU A 99 -1.35 -2.14 10.76
C LEU A 99 -0.97 -2.29 9.30
N GLU A 100 -0.20 -1.32 8.79
CA GLU A 100 0.22 -1.25 7.39
C GLU A 100 1.67 -0.76 7.30
N ASP A 101 2.42 -1.25 6.32
CA ASP A 101 3.80 -0.78 6.06
C ASP A 101 3.82 0.64 5.45
N ASP A 102 5.02 1.16 5.17
CA ASP A 102 5.21 2.47 4.53
C ASP A 102 4.66 2.53 3.09
N ASN A 103 4.46 1.39 2.45
CA ASN A 103 3.85 1.26 1.11
C ASN A 103 2.31 1.13 1.17
N HIS A 104 1.72 1.21 2.37
CA HIS A 104 0.29 1.00 2.64
C HIS A 104 -0.21 -0.42 2.38
N ASN A 105 0.69 -1.42 2.34
CA ASN A 105 0.31 -2.81 2.37
C ASN A 105 -0.16 -3.15 3.78
N ARG A 106 -1.39 -3.67 3.89
CA ARG A 106 -2.04 -3.88 5.19
C ARG A 106 -1.75 -5.30 5.66
N ALA A 107 -1.10 -5.41 6.80
CA ALA A 107 -0.85 -6.69 7.46
C ALA A 107 -2.10 -7.19 8.22
N LEU A 108 -2.70 -6.30 9.02
CA LEU A 108 -3.72 -6.67 9.99
C LEU A 108 -4.67 -5.50 10.29
N ILE A 109 -5.94 -5.82 10.52
CA ILE A 109 -6.92 -4.87 11.08
C ILE A 109 -7.41 -5.39 12.42
N LEU A 110 -7.07 -4.67 13.49
CA LEU A 110 -7.61 -4.90 14.82
C LEU A 110 -8.92 -4.13 14.95
N SER A 111 -10.00 -4.80 15.34
CA SER A 111 -11.32 -4.19 15.51
C SER A 111 -11.95 -4.54 16.84
N VAL A 112 -12.64 -3.56 17.42
CA VAL A 112 -13.50 -3.73 18.59
C VAL A 112 -14.89 -4.11 18.10
N LEU A 113 -15.40 -5.25 18.54
CA LEU A 113 -16.78 -5.69 18.30
C LEU A 113 -17.76 -4.94 19.20
N ASP A 114 -19.05 -5.03 18.88
CA ASP A 114 -20.11 -4.38 19.65
C ASP A 114 -20.21 -4.87 21.10
N ASP A 115 -19.82 -6.13 21.34
CA ASP A 115 -19.73 -6.74 22.67
C ASP A 115 -18.42 -6.37 23.43
N GLY A 116 -17.55 -5.59 22.80
CA GLY A 116 -16.28 -5.13 23.37
C GLY A 116 -15.10 -6.09 23.18
N ARG A 117 -15.30 -7.26 22.55
CA ARG A 117 -14.21 -8.18 22.20
C ARG A 117 -13.34 -7.60 21.09
N LEU A 118 -12.09 -8.05 21.03
CA LEU A 118 -11.12 -7.66 20.01
C LEU A 118 -10.93 -8.78 18.99
N HIS A 119 -11.06 -8.44 17.71
CA HIS A 119 -10.78 -9.31 16.58
C HIS A 119 -9.63 -8.75 15.76
N ALA A 120 -8.69 -9.61 15.39
CA ALA A 120 -7.67 -9.33 14.40
C ALA A 120 -8.04 -9.98 13.06
N TYR A 121 -8.29 -9.17 12.04
CA TYR A 121 -8.40 -9.62 10.66
C TYR A 121 -7.02 -9.60 10.03
N VAL A 122 -6.45 -10.78 9.78
CA VAL A 122 -5.15 -10.93 9.11
C VAL A 122 -5.38 -10.84 7.60
N LEU A 123 -4.64 -9.95 6.93
CA LEU A 123 -4.81 -9.65 5.51
C LEU A 123 -3.65 -10.15 4.64
N ASP A 124 -2.54 -10.53 5.28
CA ASP A 124 -1.36 -11.10 4.64
C ASP A 124 -1.10 -12.53 5.14
N ASP A 125 -0.15 -13.24 4.55
CA ASP A 125 0.26 -14.59 4.91
C ASP A 125 1.13 -14.57 6.18
N LEU A 126 0.48 -14.22 7.31
CA LEU A 126 1.06 -14.14 8.64
C LEU A 126 0.37 -15.13 9.57
N ASP A 127 1.14 -15.93 10.31
CA ASP A 127 0.58 -16.74 11.39
C ASP A 127 0.47 -15.91 12.67
N PHE A 128 -0.49 -14.99 12.72
CA PHE A 128 -0.65 -14.10 13.86
C PHE A 128 -1.03 -14.84 15.17
N ALA A 129 -1.57 -16.05 15.08
CA ALA A 129 -2.03 -16.80 16.25
C ALA A 129 -0.88 -17.14 17.22
N GLN A 130 0.31 -17.43 16.71
CA GLN A 130 1.51 -17.70 17.53
C GLN A 130 2.01 -16.46 18.30
N HIS A 131 1.60 -15.25 17.91
CA HIS A 131 1.97 -14.00 18.60
C HIS A 131 0.98 -13.60 19.72
N VAL A 132 -0.18 -14.26 19.81
CA VAL A 132 -1.22 -13.93 20.81
C VAL A 132 -0.71 -13.98 22.27
N PRO A 133 0.12 -14.96 22.69
CA PRO A 133 0.66 -14.97 24.05
C PRO A 133 1.49 -13.73 24.38
N PHE A 134 2.35 -13.31 23.44
CA PHE A 134 3.14 -12.08 23.60
C PHE A 134 2.25 -10.85 23.67
N VAL A 135 1.28 -10.73 22.75
CA VAL A 135 0.35 -9.58 22.71
C VAL A 135 -0.43 -9.47 24.02
N THR A 136 -0.86 -10.60 24.57
CA THR A 136 -1.57 -10.66 25.86
C THR A 136 -0.69 -10.16 26.99
N ALA A 137 0.52 -10.72 27.14
CA ALA A 137 1.46 -10.31 28.17
C ALA A 137 1.86 -8.81 28.04
N CYS A 138 2.09 -8.34 26.82
CA CYS A 138 2.39 -6.93 26.55
C CYS A 138 1.22 -6.03 26.94
N ALA A 139 -0.02 -6.39 26.59
CA ALA A 139 -1.20 -5.58 26.89
C ALA A 139 -1.49 -5.50 28.39
N GLU A 140 -1.28 -6.60 29.11
CA GLU A 140 -1.38 -6.66 30.57
C GLU A 140 -0.31 -5.78 31.24
N ASN A 141 0.96 -5.94 30.85
CA ASN A 141 2.08 -5.17 31.39
C ASN A 141 1.94 -3.67 31.16
N ARG A 142 1.34 -3.28 30.03
CA ARG A 142 1.05 -1.87 29.70
C ARG A 142 -0.25 -1.36 30.31
N GLY A 143 -1.05 -2.22 30.94
CA GLY A 143 -2.35 -1.86 31.49
C GLY A 143 -3.34 -1.37 30.42
N CYS A 144 -3.30 -1.91 29.20
CA CYS A 144 -4.13 -1.44 28.08
C CYS A 144 -5.64 -1.53 28.37
N ALA A 145 -6.06 -2.41 29.27
CA ALA A 145 -7.45 -2.54 29.71
C ALA A 145 -7.92 -1.39 30.62
N PHE A 146 -7.00 -0.69 31.28
CA PHE A 146 -7.32 0.27 32.35
C PHE A 146 -6.86 1.69 32.05
N ASP A 147 -5.81 1.89 31.24
CA ASP A 147 -5.34 3.24 30.91
C ASP A 147 -6.26 3.92 29.90
N ARG A 148 -7.06 4.86 30.40
CA ARG A 148 -8.01 5.65 29.62
C ARG A 148 -7.52 7.07 29.34
N ARG A 149 -6.29 7.40 29.74
CA ARG A 149 -5.68 8.73 29.52
C ARG A 149 -5.38 9.00 28.05
N PRO A 150 -4.87 8.03 27.25
CA PRO A 150 -4.63 8.27 25.84
C PRO A 150 -5.93 8.55 25.08
N VAL A 151 -5.89 9.50 24.15
CA VAL A 151 -6.99 9.76 23.20
C VAL A 151 -7.26 8.56 22.29
N THR A 152 -6.26 7.71 22.11
CA THR A 152 -6.32 6.45 21.37
C THR A 152 -6.99 5.32 22.16
N GLY A 153 -7.28 5.55 23.46
CA GLY A 153 -7.72 4.52 24.39
C GLY A 153 -6.74 3.35 24.50
N GLY A 154 -7.21 2.24 25.04
CA GLY A 154 -6.48 0.98 25.10
C GLY A 154 -6.29 0.32 23.73
N LEU A 155 -7.07 0.67 22.72
CA LEU A 155 -6.96 0.05 21.39
C LEU A 155 -5.62 0.40 20.74
N GLY A 156 -5.18 1.66 20.84
CA GLY A 156 -3.85 2.04 20.37
C GLY A 156 -2.73 1.34 21.15
N CYS A 157 -2.93 1.13 22.46
CA CYS A 157 -1.99 0.38 23.30
C CYS A 157 -1.86 -1.09 22.85
N VAL A 158 -2.98 -1.77 22.57
CA VAL A 158 -2.98 -3.14 22.03
C VAL A 158 -2.36 -3.18 20.63
N ALA A 159 -2.68 -2.23 19.76
CA ALA A 159 -2.11 -2.18 18.41
C ALA A 159 -0.58 -2.05 18.42
N ILE A 160 -0.02 -1.30 19.37
CA ILE A 160 1.44 -1.22 19.59
C ILE A 160 2.00 -2.59 20.02
N CYS A 161 1.31 -3.33 20.90
CA CYS A 161 1.74 -4.68 21.27
C CYS A 161 1.73 -5.66 20.08
N ILE A 162 0.75 -5.53 19.18
CA ILE A 162 0.69 -6.33 17.95
C ILE A 162 1.85 -5.96 17.02
N GLN A 163 2.04 -4.66 16.75
CA GLN A 163 3.16 -4.17 15.94
C GLN A 163 4.49 -4.71 16.45
N GLN A 164 4.71 -4.61 17.76
CA GLN A 164 5.89 -5.13 18.44
C GLN A 164 6.06 -6.64 18.37
N SER A 165 4.97 -7.40 18.30
CA SER A 165 5.01 -8.85 18.21
C SER A 165 5.42 -9.33 16.82
N LEU A 166 5.15 -8.51 15.80
CA LEU A 166 5.40 -8.82 14.39
C LEU A 166 6.76 -8.32 13.90
N ASP A 167 7.43 -7.46 14.67
CA ASP A 167 8.76 -6.93 14.34
C ASP A 167 9.83 -8.04 14.46
N PRO A 168 10.44 -8.48 13.35
CA PRO A 168 11.44 -9.55 13.36
C PRO A 168 12.77 -9.12 14.01
N GLY A 169 13.00 -7.81 14.20
CA GLY A 169 14.18 -7.28 14.88
C GLY A 169 14.12 -7.37 16.40
N ARG A 170 12.99 -7.82 16.96
CA ARG A 170 12.82 -8.07 18.39
C ARG A 170 13.10 -9.54 18.70
N GLU A 171 14.24 -9.83 19.32
CA GLU A 171 14.41 -11.12 19.99
C GLU A 171 13.34 -11.27 21.11
N PRO A 172 12.73 -12.46 21.27
CA PRO A 172 11.70 -12.73 22.26
C PRO A 172 12.19 -12.64 23.72
#